data_AF-A0A1L7ALL0-F1
#
_entry.id   AF-A0A1L7ALL0-F1
#
_cell.length_a   1.000
_cell.length_b   1.000
_cell.length_c   1.000
_cell.angle_alpha   90.00
_cell.angle_beta   90.00
_cell.angle_gamma   90.00
#
_symmetry.space_group_name_H-M   'P 1'
#
loop_
_entity.id
_entity.type
_entity.pdbx_description
1 polymer ?
#
loop_
_entity_poly.entity_id
_entity_poly.type
_entity_poly.pdbx_seq_one_letter_code
_entity_poly.pdbx_strand_id
1 'polypeptide(L)'
;MARFNGLYQGQQIPLGAEPTCRKEPHTVWFRIRDGLVELRTSRHRHSAVQRPIMTGTVTPRGEIALDRDGSERRAAGQITGDRLTVMEIPTTNAAQTGVGCTYRYEATRTGGETS
;
A
#
# COMPACT_ATOMS: atom_id res chain seq x y z
N MET A 1 -18.79 6.09 -4.30
CA MET A 1 -17.54 5.30 -4.46
C MET A 1 -17.56 3.97 -3.69
N ALA A 2 -18.73 3.45 -3.30
CA ALA A 2 -18.85 2.29 -2.42
C ALA A 2 -18.34 0.95 -2.98
N ARG A 3 -18.21 0.81 -4.31
CA ARG A 3 -17.78 -0.44 -4.97
C ARG A 3 -16.48 -1.02 -4.41
N PHE A 4 -15.50 -0.16 -4.11
CA PHE A 4 -14.18 -0.58 -3.64
C PHE A 4 -14.02 -0.50 -2.13
N ASN A 5 -15.06 -0.10 -1.38
CA ASN A 5 -15.00 -0.06 0.07
C ASN A 5 -14.71 -1.46 0.62
N GLY A 6 -13.93 -1.52 1.69
CA GLY A 6 -13.60 -2.76 2.38
C GLY A 6 -12.16 -2.83 2.85
N LEU A 7 -11.81 -4.00 3.39
CA LEU A 7 -10.46 -4.34 3.80
C LEU A 7 -9.83 -5.26 2.76
N TYR A 8 -8.57 -4.98 2.44
CA TYR A 8 -7.74 -5.81 1.59
C TYR A 8 -6.49 -6.19 2.36
N GLN A 9 -6.11 -7.46 2.33
CA GLN A 9 -4.91 -7.95 3.01
C GLN A 9 -3.96 -8.56 1.99
N GLY A 10 -2.67 -8.35 2.19
CA GLY A 10 -1.67 -9.05 1.40
C GLY A 10 -0.26 -8.73 1.83
N GLN A 11 0.63 -8.55 0.87
CA GLN A 11 2.08 -8.52 1.10
C GLN A 11 2.75 -7.32 0.44
N GLN A 12 3.76 -6.80 1.14
CA GLN A 12 4.77 -5.91 0.59
C GLN A 12 5.92 -6.75 0.02
N ILE A 13 6.17 -6.61 -1.27
CA ILE A 13 7.14 -7.39 -2.04
C ILE A 13 8.27 -6.44 -2.48
N PRO A 14 9.53 -6.67 -2.09
CA PRO A 14 10.66 -5.88 -2.57
C PRO A 14 10.91 -6.13 -4.06
N LEU A 15 11.11 -5.06 -4.85
CA LEU A 15 11.44 -5.15 -6.28
C LEU A 15 12.95 -5.10 -6.56
N GLY A 16 13.77 -4.77 -5.56
CA GLY A 16 15.23 -4.72 -5.67
C GLY A 16 15.91 -6.01 -5.20
N ALA A 17 16.99 -6.41 -5.87
CA ALA A 17 17.82 -7.55 -5.47
C ALA A 17 18.83 -7.21 -4.35
N GLU A 18 18.98 -5.92 -4.03
CA GLU A 18 19.86 -5.39 -2.99
C GLU A 18 19.61 -6.08 -1.64
N PRO A 19 20.64 -6.65 -1.00
CA PRO A 19 20.49 -7.36 0.28
C PRO A 19 19.85 -6.51 1.38
N THR A 20 20.14 -5.20 1.38
CA THR A 20 19.57 -4.20 2.30
C THR A 20 18.06 -4.02 2.13
N CYS A 21 17.54 -4.31 0.93
CA CYS A 21 16.14 -4.23 0.56
C CYS A 21 15.38 -5.55 0.69
N ARG A 22 16.09 -6.67 0.85
CA ARG A 22 15.53 -7.99 1.19
C ARG A 22 15.09 -8.04 2.66
N LYS A 23 14.26 -7.10 3.09
CA LYS A 23 13.46 -7.31 4.30
C LYS A 23 12.40 -8.36 3.99
N GLU A 24 12.11 -9.23 4.95
CA GLU A 24 11.06 -10.22 4.81
C GLU A 24 9.76 -9.56 4.33
N PRO A 25 9.01 -10.20 3.41
CA PRO A 25 7.70 -9.71 3.01
C PRO A 25 6.85 -9.37 4.23
N HIS A 26 6.38 -8.13 4.31
CA HIS A 26 5.56 -7.68 5.41
C HIS A 26 4.10 -7.80 5.03
N THR A 27 3.29 -8.36 5.93
CA THR A 27 1.84 -8.30 5.80
C THR A 27 1.38 -6.84 5.82
N VAL A 28 0.57 -6.49 4.83
CA VAL A 28 -0.03 -5.17 4.68
C VAL A 28 -1.55 -5.26 4.62
N TRP A 29 -2.20 -4.17 5.02
CA TRP A 29 -3.64 -4.00 4.88
C TRP A 29 -3.96 -2.68 4.21
N PHE A 30 -4.91 -2.71 3.29
CA PHE A 30 -5.54 -1.53 2.75
C PHE A 30 -6.95 -1.42 3.30
N ARG A 31 -7.29 -0.25 3.83
CA ARG A 31 -8.67 0.08 4.18
C ARG A 31 -9.18 1.11 3.20
N ILE A 32 -10.25 0.79 2.50
CA ILE A 32 -10.91 1.72 1.56
C ILE A 32 -12.27 2.10 2.11
N ARG A 33 -12.53 3.41 2.20
CA ARG A 33 -13.82 3.96 2.62
C ARG A 33 -14.09 5.25 1.87
N ASP A 34 -15.19 5.28 1.14
CA ASP A 34 -15.70 6.48 0.47
C ASP A 34 -14.70 7.12 -0.49
N GLY A 35 -13.90 6.28 -1.16
CA GLY A 35 -12.84 6.71 -2.09
C GLY A 35 -11.53 7.10 -1.42
N LEU A 36 -11.44 7.06 -0.09
CA LEU A 36 -10.18 7.19 0.64
C LEU A 36 -9.55 5.81 0.85
N VAL A 37 -8.22 5.74 0.75
CA VAL A 37 -7.45 4.52 1.02
C VAL A 37 -6.36 4.77 2.05
N GLU A 38 -6.22 3.83 2.97
CA GLU A 38 -5.15 3.79 3.97
C GLU A 38 -4.34 2.51 3.79
N LEU A 39 -3.02 2.62 3.67
CA LEU A 39 -2.09 1.49 3.70
C LEU A 39 -1.47 1.36 5.09
N ARG A 40 -1.50 0.16 5.67
CA ARG A 40 -1.01 -0.17 7.01
C ARG A 40 -0.09 -1.39 6.95
N THR A 41 0.87 -1.50 7.88
CA THR A 41 1.82 -2.64 7.95
C THR A 41 1.86 -3.26 9.35
N SER A 42 2.24 -4.54 9.43
CA SER A 42 2.14 -5.38 10.62
C SER A 42 3.20 -5.18 11.71
N ARG A 43 4.12 -4.22 11.56
CA ARG A 43 5.34 -4.16 12.38
C ARG A 43 5.11 -4.09 13.90
N HIS A 44 3.92 -3.74 14.37
CA HIS A 44 3.56 -3.85 15.78
C HIS A 44 2.18 -4.49 15.98
N ARG A 45 2.18 -5.80 16.28
CA ARG A 45 1.00 -6.62 16.61
C ARG A 45 0.21 -6.15 17.85
N HIS A 46 0.75 -5.21 18.63
CA HIS A 46 0.25 -4.85 19.97
C HIS A 46 -0.20 -3.41 20.17
N SER A 47 -0.11 -2.51 19.18
CA SER A 47 -0.55 -1.13 19.36
C SER A 47 -1.89 -0.89 18.67
N ALA A 48 -2.91 -0.57 19.47
CA ALA A 48 -4.27 -0.25 19.07
C ALA A 48 -4.40 1.01 18.17
N VAL A 49 -3.27 1.60 17.74
CA VAL A 49 -3.22 2.80 16.90
C VAL A 49 -2.19 2.58 15.79
N GLN A 50 -2.47 1.67 14.86
CA GLN A 50 -1.70 1.62 13.61
C GLN A 50 -2.04 2.88 12.79
N ARG A 51 -1.20 3.91 12.86
CA ARG A 51 -1.29 5.03 11.91
C ARG A 51 -1.04 4.50 10.50
N PRO A 52 -1.79 4.97 9.49
CA PRO A 52 -1.50 4.62 8.11
C PRO A 52 -0.06 5.03 7.77
N ILE A 53 0.65 4.17 7.05
CA ILE A 53 2.00 4.48 6.52
C ILE A 53 1.93 5.26 5.21
N MET A 54 0.82 5.14 4.49
CA MET A 54 0.44 5.95 3.34
C MET A 54 -1.06 6.12 3.33
N THR A 55 -1.53 7.24 2.82
CA THR A 55 -2.94 7.55 2.59
C THR A 55 -3.13 8.09 1.20
N GLY A 56 -4.35 8.01 0.68
CA GLY A 56 -4.66 8.63 -0.60
C GLY A 56 -6.06 8.30 -1.07
N THR A 57 -6.22 8.17 -2.37
CA THR A 57 -7.54 8.08 -3.01
C THR A 57 -7.68 6.92 -3.98
N VAL A 58 -8.91 6.45 -4.14
CA VAL A 58 -9.34 5.47 -5.13
C VAL A 58 -10.37 6.10 -6.06
N THR A 59 -10.12 6.09 -7.36
CA THR A 59 -11.07 6.62 -8.34
C THR A 59 -12.25 5.67 -8.53
N PRO A 60 -13.37 6.12 -9.13
CA PRO A 60 -14.50 5.22 -9.45
C PRO A 60 -14.14 4.08 -10.42
N ARG A 61 -13.01 4.20 -11.12
CA ARG A 61 -12.47 3.17 -12.02
C ARG A 61 -11.51 2.20 -11.31
N GLY A 62 -11.20 2.45 -10.04
CA GLY A 62 -10.32 1.61 -9.21
C GLY A 62 -8.84 2.00 -9.26
N GLU A 63 -8.49 3.14 -9.87
CA GLU A 63 -7.12 3.65 -9.87
C GLU A 63 -6.78 4.14 -8.45
N ILE A 64 -5.58 3.84 -7.98
CA ILE A 64 -5.10 4.18 -6.64
C ILE A 64 -3.94 5.18 -6.76
N ALA A 65 -3.99 6.22 -5.94
CA ALA A 65 -2.86 7.08 -5.64
C ALA A 65 -2.66 7.14 -4.12
N LEU A 66 -1.41 6.97 -3.68
CA LEU A 66 -0.99 7.00 -2.29
C LEU A 66 0.20 7.94 -2.11
N ASP A 67 0.17 8.68 -1.02
CA ASP A 67 1.25 9.52 -0.55
C ASP A 67 1.54 9.19 0.91
N ARG A 68 2.82 9.28 1.31
CA ARG A 68 3.21 9.20 2.71
C ARG A 68 3.35 10.61 3.27
N ASP A 69 2.56 10.91 4.30
CA ASP A 69 2.61 12.20 5.01
C ASP A 69 4.06 12.62 5.33
N GLY A 70 4.42 13.82 4.88
CA GLY A 70 5.72 14.43 5.14
C GLY A 70 6.91 13.81 4.39
N SER A 71 6.69 12.97 3.37
CA SER A 71 7.78 12.42 2.54
C SER A 71 7.45 12.44 1.05
N GLU A 72 8.49 12.43 0.21
CA GLU A 72 8.34 12.31 -1.25
C GLU A 72 7.85 10.92 -1.71
N ARG A 73 7.66 9.98 -0.79
CA ARG A 73 7.34 8.59 -1.14
C ARG A 73 5.88 8.50 -1.60
N ARG A 74 5.71 8.12 -2.87
CA ARG A 74 4.40 7.92 -3.50
C ARG A 74 4.23 6.48 -3.95
N ALA A 75 3.00 6.04 -4.11
CA ALA A 75 2.68 4.78 -4.75
C ALA A 75 1.41 4.91 -5.58
N ALA A 76 1.32 4.17 -6.67
CA ALA A 76 0.15 4.18 -7.54
C ALA A 76 -0.19 2.76 -7.98
N GLY A 77 -1.46 2.54 -8.34
CA GLY A 77 -1.92 1.21 -8.65
C GLY A 77 -3.36 1.12 -9.11
N GLN A 78 -3.91 -0.08 -9.04
CA GLN A 78 -5.22 -0.40 -9.55
C GLN A 78 -5.88 -1.50 -8.71
N ILE A 79 -7.21 -1.42 -8.61
CA ILE A 79 -8.08 -2.49 -8.15
C ILE A 79 -8.78 -3.12 -9.35
N THR A 80 -8.63 -4.44 -9.49
CA THR A 80 -9.27 -5.25 -10.52
C THR A 80 -9.99 -6.42 -9.85
N GLY A 81 -11.32 -6.37 -9.82
CA GLY A 81 -12.13 -7.29 -9.02
C GLY A 81 -11.78 -7.16 -7.53
N ASP A 82 -11.40 -8.26 -6.91
CA ASP A 82 -10.97 -8.30 -5.50
C ASP A 82 -9.47 -8.13 -5.29
N ARG A 83 -8.69 -7.96 -6.36
CA ARG A 83 -7.23 -7.80 -6.27
C ARG A 83 -6.86 -6.32 -6.33
N LEU A 84 -6.04 -5.89 -5.38
CA LEU A 84 -5.41 -4.59 -5.31
C LEU A 84 -3.92 -4.76 -5.59
N THR A 85 -3.38 -3.99 -6.53
CA THR A 85 -1.95 -3.96 -6.82
C THR A 85 -1.49 -2.51 -6.82
N VAL A 86 -0.46 -2.20 -6.04
CA VAL A 86 0.12 -0.85 -5.94
C VAL A 86 1.63 -0.96 -6.02
N MET A 87 2.30 -0.03 -6.69
CA MET A 87 3.76 0.03 -6.80
C MET A 87 4.24 1.39 -6.35
N GLU A 88 5.34 1.40 -5.59
CA GLU A 88 5.98 2.66 -5.23
C GLU A 88 6.60 3.33 -6.44
N ILE A 89 6.43 4.64 -6.51
CA ILE A 89 7.05 5.50 -7.50
C ILE A 89 8.40 5.91 -6.92
N PRO A 90 9.53 5.58 -7.58
CA PRO A 90 10.84 6.02 -7.15
C PRO A 90 10.89 7.53 -7.08
N THR A 91 11.41 8.08 -5.99
CA THR A 91 11.73 9.51 -5.94
C THR A 91 12.98 9.76 -6.77
N THR A 92 13.09 10.95 -7.36
CA THR A 92 14.27 11.38 -8.14
C THR A 92 15.57 11.17 -7.36
N ASN A 93 15.54 11.36 -6.04
CA ASN A 93 16.68 11.15 -5.15
C ASN A 93 17.05 9.66 -4.99
N ALA A 94 16.06 8.76 -4.90
CA ALA A 94 16.30 7.32 -4.83
C ALA A 94 16.80 6.74 -6.17
N ALA A 95 16.32 7.30 -7.29
CA ALA A 95 16.80 6.96 -8.63
C ALA A 95 18.26 7.40 -8.86
N GLN A 96 18.69 8.49 -8.22
CA GLN A 96 20.06 9.02 -8.34
C GLN A 96 21.08 8.31 -7.44
N THR A 97 20.70 7.88 -6.24
CA THR A 97 21.65 7.24 -5.31
C THR A 97 21.71 5.72 -5.48
N GLY A 98 20.73 5.10 -6.14
CA GLY A 98 20.59 3.63 -6.20
C GLY A 98 20.21 2.99 -4.85
N VAL A 99 20.13 3.78 -3.78
CA VAL A 99 19.86 3.35 -2.41
C VAL A 99 18.38 3.63 -2.11
N GLY A 100 17.51 2.85 -2.74
CA GLY A 100 16.06 3.01 -2.59
C GLY A 100 15.36 1.67 -2.72
N CYS A 101 14.90 1.11 -1.61
CA CYS A 101 14.05 -0.07 -1.66
C CYS A 101 12.68 0.34 -2.21
N THR A 102 12.42 -0.04 -3.46
CA THR A 102 11.11 0.06 -4.10
C THR A 102 10.31 -1.20 -3.79
N TYR A 103 9.05 -1.02 -3.41
CA TYR A 103 8.14 -2.12 -3.11
C TYR A 103 6.94 -2.15 -4.05
N ARG A 104 6.47 -3.37 -4.32
CA ARG A 104 5.14 -3.67 -4.86
C ARG A 104 4.28 -4.20 -3.73
N TYR A 105 3.06 -3.72 -3.64
CA TYR A 105 2.06 -4.20 -2.72
C TYR A 105 1.01 -4.97 -3.51
N GLU A 106 0.71 -6.17 -3.06
CA GLU A 106 -0.36 -7.00 -3.61
C GLU A 106 -1.28 -7.41 -2.47
N ALA A 107 -2.58 -7.18 -2.63
CA ALA A 107 -3.58 -7.53 -1.64
C ALA A 107 -4.87 -8.03 -2.28
N THR A 108 -5.61 -8.85 -1.53
CA THR A 108 -6.94 -9.32 -1.91
C THR A 108 -7.97 -8.87 -0.89
N ARG A 109 -9.18 -8.58 -1.36
CA ARG A 109 -10.30 -8.21 -0.50
C ARG A 109 -10.53 -9.34 0.51
N THR A 110 -10.50 -9.00 1.79
CA THR A 110 -10.91 -9.92 2.85
C THR A 110 -12.43 -9.83 2.93
N GLY A 111 -13.13 -10.92 2.64
CA GLY A 111 -14.58 -10.98 2.84
C GLY A 111 -14.91 -10.69 4.30
N GLY A 112 -15.50 -9.53 4.57
CA GLY A 112 -15.73 -9.06 5.94
C GLY A 112 -15.90 -7.55 6.02
N GLU A 113 -17.04 -7.04 5.57
CA GLU A 113 -17.71 -6.02 6.37
C GLU A 113 -18.45 -6.80 7.47
N THR A 114 -17.79 -7.04 8.60
CA THR A 114 -18.56 -7.31 9.82
C THR A 114 -19.19 -5.99 10.22
N SER A 115 -20.47 -5.86 9.83
CA SER A 115 -21.58 -5.23 10.54
C SER A 115 -21.38 -3.82 11.11
#